data_AF-A0A925JGG8-F1
#
_entry.id   AF-A0A925JGG8-F1
#
_cell.length_a   1.000
_cell.length_b   1.000
_cell.length_c   1.000
_cell.angle_alpha   90.00
_cell.angle_beta   90.00
_cell.angle_gamma   90.00
#
_symmetry.space_group_name_H-M   'P 1'
#
loop_
_entity.id
_entity.type
_entity.pdbx_description
1 polymer ?
#
loop_
_entity_poly.entity_id
_entity_poly.type
_entity_poly.pdbx_seq_one_letter_code
_entity_poly.pdbx_strand_id
1 'polypeptide(L)'
;MILPIVNAVKESARLGATHRYLDFNIDREKELNELVMLASQICETPISLITLMDQDVQWIKAKMGADISEMPRKTSFCTHAIENDDIMIVEDATLDKRFLDIPVVANTPHIRFYASANLRSHDGYNVGTLCVYDVKPKSLTVEQQTSLTALANQVSHVMELDFALKTMKKQNITLSEIARIQSHELRLPVSSILGIMDLINEEVSDLNPEYLDLLNQSVNLLDEKIRIIVNHANSDYS
;
A
#
# COMPACT_ATOMS: atom_id res chain seq x y z
N MET A 1 10.89 -33.18 -1.37
CA MET A 1 11.68 -32.04 -0.87
C MET A 1 11.38 -30.70 -1.56
N ILE A 2 10.64 -30.68 -2.68
CA ILE A 2 10.31 -29.45 -3.45
C ILE A 2 9.15 -28.64 -2.81
N LEU A 3 8.16 -29.32 -2.22
CA LEU A 3 6.98 -28.71 -1.57
C LEU A 3 7.31 -27.67 -0.47
N PRO A 4 8.24 -27.92 0.49
CA PRO A 4 8.55 -26.92 1.52
C PRO A 4 9.23 -25.66 0.96
N ILE A 5 10.00 -25.77 -0.12
CA ILE A 5 10.65 -24.61 -0.77
C ILE A 5 9.61 -23.75 -1.49
N VAL A 6 8.68 -24.38 -2.23
CA VAL A 6 7.59 -23.68 -2.93
C VAL A 6 6.69 -22.92 -1.93
N ASN A 7 6.39 -23.54 -0.78
CA ASN A 7 5.62 -22.88 0.27
C ASN A 7 6.36 -21.68 0.87
N ALA A 8 7.67 -21.77 1.09
CA ALA A 8 8.48 -20.66 1.61
C ALA A 8 8.55 -19.48 0.64
N VAL A 9 8.68 -19.73 -0.67
CA VAL A 9 8.68 -18.68 -1.69
C VAL A 9 7.31 -18.00 -1.78
N LYS A 10 6.22 -18.78 -1.77
CA LYS A 10 4.85 -18.24 -1.78
C LYS A 10 4.59 -17.37 -0.55
N GLU A 11 5.01 -17.82 0.63
CA GLU A 11 4.86 -17.05 1.87
C GLU A 11 5.69 -15.76 1.86
N SER A 12 6.93 -15.81 1.37
CA SER A 12 7.75 -14.61 1.23
C SER A 12 7.10 -13.56 0.33
N ALA A 13 6.51 -13.99 -0.79
CA ALA A 13 5.77 -13.07 -1.67
C ALA A 13 4.51 -12.51 -1.01
N ARG A 14 3.74 -13.34 -0.28
CA ARG A 14 2.56 -12.90 0.50
C ARG A 14 2.93 -11.89 1.59
N LEU A 15 4.06 -12.07 2.26
CA LEU A 15 4.58 -11.11 3.25
C LEU A 15 4.97 -9.79 2.58
N GLY A 16 5.68 -9.85 1.46
CA GLY A 16 5.99 -8.67 0.66
C GLY A 16 4.73 -7.92 0.23
N ALA A 17 3.66 -8.64 -0.13
CA ALA A 17 2.36 -8.04 -0.41
C ALA A 17 1.72 -7.41 0.83
N THR A 18 1.74 -8.11 1.97
CA THR A 18 1.20 -7.58 3.23
C THR A 18 1.86 -6.27 3.65
N HIS A 19 3.19 -6.19 3.52
CA HIS A 19 3.96 -5.01 3.91
C HIS A 19 3.62 -3.74 3.12
N ARG A 20 3.06 -3.87 1.91
CA ARG A 20 2.57 -2.72 1.12
C ARG A 20 1.41 -1.98 1.80
N TYR A 21 0.66 -2.67 2.66
CA TYR A 21 -0.58 -2.17 3.24
C TYR A 21 -0.50 -2.00 4.76
N LEU A 22 0.70 -2.08 5.38
CA LEU A 22 0.81 -1.94 6.83
C LEU A 22 0.66 -0.50 7.33
N ASP A 23 0.89 0.48 6.47
CA ASP A 23 0.86 1.89 6.81
C ASP A 23 -0.38 2.53 6.16
N PHE A 24 -1.32 3.03 6.96
CA PHE A 24 -2.51 3.76 6.50
C PHE A 24 -2.47 5.19 7.05
N ASN A 25 -3.08 6.12 6.32
CA ASN A 25 -3.35 7.46 6.87
C ASN A 25 -4.68 7.49 7.65
N ILE A 26 -4.91 8.57 8.40
CA ILE A 26 -6.08 8.73 9.26
C ILE A 26 -7.43 8.66 8.52
N ASP A 27 -7.49 9.15 7.28
CA ASP A 27 -8.71 9.12 6.47
C ASP A 27 -9.07 7.68 6.08
N ARG A 28 -8.06 6.89 5.70
CA ARG A 28 -8.24 5.46 5.40
C ARG A 28 -8.62 4.67 6.63
N GLU A 29 -8.01 4.95 7.78
CA GLU A 29 -8.42 4.32 9.04
C GLU A 29 -9.89 4.57 9.36
N LYS A 30 -10.42 5.77 9.08
CA LYS A 30 -11.85 6.07 9.26
C LYS A 30 -12.72 5.22 8.34
N GLU A 31 -12.40 5.14 7.04
CA GLU A 31 -13.14 4.31 6.07
C GLU A 31 -13.12 2.82 6.49
N LEU A 32 -11.98 2.31 6.94
CA LEU A 32 -11.85 0.93 7.42
C LEU A 32 -12.69 0.70 8.69
N ASN A 33 -12.77 1.69 9.59
CA ASN A 33 -13.61 1.63 10.80
C ASN A 33 -15.12 1.59 10.47
N GLU A 34 -15.55 2.29 9.43
CA GLU A 34 -16.94 2.22 8.95
C GLU A 34 -17.27 0.81 8.40
N LEU A 35 -16.31 0.18 7.69
CA LEU A 35 -16.50 -1.18 7.16
C LEU A 35 -16.58 -2.26 8.26
N VAL A 36 -15.76 -2.18 9.32
CA VAL A 36 -15.90 -3.12 10.46
C VAL A 36 -17.20 -2.90 11.24
N MET A 37 -17.68 -1.65 11.34
CA MET A 37 -18.98 -1.37 11.95
C MET A 37 -20.11 -2.04 11.15
N LEU A 38 -20.10 -1.89 9.82
CA LEU A 38 -21.09 -2.52 8.94
C LEU A 38 -21.02 -4.05 9.01
N ALA A 39 -19.82 -4.64 9.03
CA ALA A 39 -19.65 -6.07 9.17
C ALA A 39 -20.25 -6.61 10.48
N SER A 40 -20.00 -5.92 11.60
CA SER A 40 -20.59 -6.22 12.91
C SER A 40 -22.12 -6.13 12.88
N GLN A 41 -22.69 -5.09 12.25
CA GLN A 41 -24.14 -4.91 12.15
C GLN A 41 -24.81 -5.97 11.28
N ILE A 42 -24.28 -6.22 10.08
CA ILE A 42 -24.85 -7.18 9.11
C ILE A 42 -24.76 -8.61 9.64
N CYS A 43 -23.63 -8.98 10.22
CA CYS A 43 -23.44 -10.30 10.81
C CYS A 43 -24.04 -10.41 12.21
N GLU A 44 -24.57 -9.32 12.77
CA GLU A 44 -25.12 -9.21 14.13
C GLU A 44 -24.17 -9.82 15.18
N THR A 45 -22.90 -9.43 15.12
CA THR A 45 -21.84 -9.91 16.01
C THR A 45 -21.23 -8.75 16.79
N PRO A 46 -20.88 -8.91 18.07
CA PRO A 46 -20.35 -7.83 18.89
C PRO A 46 -18.96 -7.35 18.46
N ILE A 47 -18.17 -8.22 17.82
CA ILE A 47 -16.77 -7.94 17.47
C ILE A 47 -16.59 -8.07 15.96
N SER A 48 -15.91 -7.10 15.36
CA SER A 48 -15.47 -7.15 13.96
C SER A 48 -14.09 -6.50 13.81
N LEU A 49 -13.20 -7.12 13.04
CA LEU A 49 -11.82 -6.68 12.86
C LEU A 49 -11.43 -6.73 11.38
N ILE A 50 -10.65 -5.74 10.95
CA ILE A 50 -9.84 -5.83 9.73
C ILE A 50 -8.41 -6.10 10.19
N THR A 51 -7.82 -7.17 9.67
CA THR A 51 -6.54 -7.69 10.12
C THR A 51 -5.60 -7.92 8.95
N LEU A 52 -4.30 -7.68 9.16
CA LEU A 52 -3.24 -7.99 8.19
C LEU A 52 -2.26 -8.98 8.82
N MET A 53 -1.86 -9.98 8.04
CA MET A 53 -1.10 -11.12 8.53
C MET A 53 0.38 -11.01 8.18
N ASP A 54 1.22 -10.69 9.16
CA ASP A 54 2.68 -10.66 9.04
C ASP A 54 3.30 -12.02 9.41
N GLN A 55 4.62 -12.10 9.51
CA GLN A 55 5.33 -13.35 9.78
C GLN A 55 4.93 -13.97 11.13
N ASP A 56 4.96 -13.18 12.21
CA ASP A 56 4.68 -13.64 13.56
C ASP A 56 3.50 -12.92 14.23
N VAL A 57 3.06 -11.82 13.62
CA VAL A 57 2.08 -10.89 14.20
C VAL A 57 0.90 -10.72 13.24
N GLN A 58 -0.29 -10.72 13.79
CA GLN A 58 -1.48 -10.23 13.14
C GLN A 58 -1.74 -8.80 13.60
N TRP A 59 -1.67 -7.86 12.67
CA TRP A 59 -1.97 -6.45 12.90
C TRP A 59 -3.45 -6.19 12.78
N ILE A 60 -4.05 -5.49 13.74
CA ILE A 60 -5.45 -5.03 13.67
C ILE A 60 -5.44 -3.61 13.13
N LYS A 61 -6.08 -3.40 11.98
CA LYS A 61 -6.09 -2.10 11.26
C LYS A 61 -7.39 -1.32 11.45
N ALA A 62 -8.48 -2.02 11.70
CA ALA A 62 -9.72 -1.43 12.17
C ALA A 62 -10.43 -2.41 13.09
N LYS A 63 -11.17 -1.89 14.06
CA LYS A 63 -11.78 -2.71 15.12
C LYS A 63 -13.10 -2.14 15.62
N MET A 64 -14.02 -3.05 15.92
CA MET A 64 -15.26 -2.79 16.64
C MET A 64 -15.39 -3.85 17.75
N GLY A 65 -15.81 -3.43 18.95
CA GLY A 65 -16.11 -4.35 20.05
C GLY A 65 -14.91 -5.01 20.74
N ALA A 66 -13.68 -4.67 20.35
CA ALA A 66 -12.46 -5.13 20.99
C ALA A 66 -11.42 -4.01 21.03
N ASP A 67 -10.67 -3.91 22.14
CA ASP A 67 -9.57 -2.96 22.28
C ASP A 67 -8.21 -3.67 22.21
N ILE A 68 -7.87 -4.13 21.01
CA ILE A 68 -6.60 -4.79 20.68
C ILE A 68 -6.00 -4.14 19.43
N SER A 69 -4.67 -4.15 19.32
CA SER A 69 -3.96 -3.58 18.16
C SER A 69 -3.14 -4.62 17.41
N GLU A 70 -2.74 -5.69 18.09
CA GLU A 70 -2.01 -6.81 17.51
C GLU A 70 -2.32 -8.11 18.25
N MET A 71 -2.05 -9.25 17.60
CA MET A 71 -2.14 -10.58 18.19
C MET A 71 -1.02 -11.48 17.65
N PRO A 72 -0.53 -12.46 18.41
CA PRO A 72 0.37 -13.47 17.86
C PRO A 72 -0.31 -14.28 16.75
N ARG A 73 0.32 -14.41 15.58
CA ARG A 73 -0.19 -15.19 14.44
C ARG A 73 -0.51 -16.64 14.85
N LYS A 74 0.35 -17.24 15.68
CA LYS A 74 0.21 -18.64 16.15
C LYS A 74 -1.09 -18.91 16.92
N THR A 75 -1.68 -17.88 17.53
CA THR A 75 -2.90 -18.00 18.33
C THR A 75 -4.10 -17.34 17.64
N SER A 76 -4.05 -17.18 16.32
CA SER A 76 -5.12 -16.53 15.55
C SER A 76 -5.90 -17.51 14.68
N PHE A 77 -7.22 -17.29 14.64
CA PHE A 77 -8.12 -17.90 13.66
C PHE A 77 -7.72 -17.56 12.22
N CYS A 78 -7.30 -16.31 11.98
CA CYS A 78 -7.05 -15.79 10.62
C CYS A 78 -5.87 -16.51 9.94
N THR A 79 -4.97 -17.12 10.70
CA THR A 79 -3.87 -17.94 10.17
C THR A 79 -4.38 -19.08 9.32
N HIS A 80 -5.49 -19.72 9.71
CA HIS A 80 -6.12 -20.79 8.95
C HIS A 80 -6.99 -20.26 7.79
N ALA A 81 -7.56 -19.06 7.96
CA ALA A 81 -8.40 -18.44 6.95
C ALA A 81 -7.60 -18.09 5.68
N ILE A 82 -6.41 -17.49 5.83
CA ILE A 82 -5.61 -17.03 4.67
C ILE A 82 -5.05 -18.16 3.81
N GLU A 83 -5.06 -19.42 4.30
CA GLU A 83 -4.60 -20.59 3.55
C GLU A 83 -5.58 -21.04 2.47
N ASN A 84 -6.85 -20.63 2.57
CA ASN A 84 -7.91 -20.96 1.64
C ASN A 84 -8.48 -19.67 1.04
N ASP A 85 -9.09 -19.73 -0.14
CA ASP A 85 -9.67 -18.54 -0.79
C ASP A 85 -11.11 -18.26 -0.35
N ASP A 86 -11.81 -19.28 0.16
CA ASP A 86 -13.22 -19.21 0.55
C ASP A 86 -13.43 -18.54 1.91
N ILE A 87 -14.66 -18.09 2.15
CA ILE A 87 -15.10 -17.63 3.46
C ILE A 87 -14.91 -18.75 4.49
N MET A 88 -14.33 -18.42 5.63
CA MET A 88 -14.18 -19.36 6.73
C MET A 88 -15.26 -19.11 7.77
N ILE A 89 -15.97 -20.17 8.18
CA ILE A 89 -17.00 -20.11 9.22
C ILE A 89 -16.74 -21.19 10.25
N VAL A 90 -16.72 -20.79 11.51
CA VAL A 90 -16.58 -21.63 12.69
C VAL A 90 -17.77 -21.33 13.58
N GLU A 91 -18.76 -22.22 13.55
CA GLU A 91 -20.03 -22.01 14.27
C GLU A 91 -19.85 -22.07 15.78
N ASP A 92 -19.00 -23.00 16.25
CA ASP A 92 -18.56 -23.12 17.64
C ASP A 92 -17.10 -23.60 17.72
N ALA A 93 -16.20 -22.71 18.13
CA ALA A 93 -14.77 -22.95 18.28
C ALA A 93 -14.45 -23.98 19.38
N THR A 94 -15.38 -24.25 20.30
CA THR A 94 -15.23 -25.32 21.29
C THR A 94 -15.50 -26.71 20.74
N LEU A 95 -15.99 -26.82 19.51
CA LEU A 95 -16.22 -28.08 18.81
C LEU A 95 -15.21 -28.30 17.67
N ASP A 96 -14.47 -27.26 17.30
CA ASP A 96 -13.50 -27.29 16.21
C ASP A 96 -12.09 -27.54 16.74
N LYS A 97 -11.53 -28.72 16.39
CA LYS A 97 -10.20 -29.15 16.83
C LYS A 97 -9.07 -28.20 16.45
N ARG A 98 -9.25 -27.34 15.44
CA ARG A 98 -8.27 -26.33 15.03
C ARG A 98 -8.15 -25.20 16.05
N PHE A 99 -9.20 -24.98 16.85
CA PHE A 99 -9.36 -23.77 17.68
C PHE A 99 -9.52 -24.05 19.18
N LEU A 100 -9.78 -25.30 19.58
CA LEU A 100 -9.93 -25.72 20.98
C LEU A 100 -8.86 -25.14 21.92
N ASP A 101 -7.60 -25.19 21.48
CA ASP A 101 -6.43 -24.79 22.30
C ASP A 101 -6.09 -23.30 22.19
N ILE A 102 -6.86 -22.51 21.43
CA ILE A 102 -6.64 -21.07 21.33
C ILE A 102 -7.03 -20.41 22.66
N PRO A 103 -6.15 -19.59 23.28
CA PRO A 103 -6.41 -19.01 24.60
C PRO A 103 -7.72 -18.23 24.72
N VAL A 104 -8.15 -17.51 23.67
CA VAL A 104 -9.40 -16.72 23.67
C VAL A 104 -10.67 -17.56 23.54
N VAL A 105 -10.56 -18.86 23.24
CA VAL A 105 -11.68 -19.82 23.24
C VAL A 105 -11.86 -20.39 24.65
N ALA A 106 -10.76 -20.85 25.25
CA ALA A 106 -10.75 -21.44 26.59
C ALA A 106 -10.95 -20.40 27.70
N ASN A 107 -10.35 -19.21 27.57
CA ASN A 107 -10.39 -18.13 28.55
C ASN A 107 -11.18 -16.93 28.01
N THR A 108 -11.39 -15.92 28.86
CA THR A 108 -11.99 -14.64 28.48
C THR A 108 -11.37 -14.11 27.17
N PRO A 109 -12.19 -13.72 26.17
CA PRO A 109 -13.64 -13.49 26.23
C PRO A 109 -14.52 -14.72 25.98
N HIS A 110 -13.96 -15.92 25.86
CA HIS A 110 -14.69 -17.16 25.53
C HIS A 110 -15.34 -17.11 24.15
N ILE A 111 -14.53 -16.82 23.12
CA ILE A 111 -14.96 -16.84 21.72
C ILE A 111 -15.57 -18.22 21.39
N ARG A 112 -16.71 -18.19 20.71
CA ARG A 112 -17.41 -19.37 20.19
C ARG A 112 -17.56 -19.28 18.69
N PHE A 113 -18.07 -18.17 18.19
CA PHE A 113 -18.26 -17.99 16.77
C PHE A 113 -17.11 -17.18 16.14
N TYR A 114 -16.72 -17.58 14.94
CA TYR A 114 -15.82 -16.84 14.07
C TYR A 114 -16.26 -16.99 12.61
N ALA A 115 -16.30 -15.89 11.87
CA ALA A 115 -16.35 -15.94 10.42
C ALA A 115 -15.42 -14.91 9.80
N SER A 116 -14.86 -15.20 8.64
CA SER A 116 -13.96 -14.29 7.95
C SER A 116 -13.96 -14.45 6.45
N ALA A 117 -13.74 -13.32 5.77
CA ALA A 117 -13.46 -13.26 4.34
C ALA A 117 -12.07 -12.64 4.11
N ASN A 118 -11.36 -13.17 3.13
CA ASN A 118 -9.98 -12.78 2.86
C ASN A 118 -9.87 -11.39 2.22
N LEU A 119 -8.83 -10.66 2.61
CA LEU A 119 -8.37 -9.46 1.94
C LEU A 119 -7.33 -9.89 0.92
N ARG A 120 -7.72 -9.93 -0.35
CA ARG A 120 -6.85 -10.36 -1.45
C ARG A 120 -6.22 -9.14 -2.10
N SER A 121 -4.90 -9.19 -2.28
CA SER A 121 -4.14 -8.18 -3.02
C SER A 121 -4.26 -8.37 -4.53
N HIS A 122 -3.89 -7.35 -5.31
CA HIS A 122 -3.94 -7.37 -6.77
C HIS A 122 -3.09 -8.48 -7.41
N ASP A 123 -2.01 -8.89 -6.74
CA ASP A 123 -1.11 -9.99 -7.13
C ASP A 123 -1.60 -11.36 -6.65
N GLY A 124 -2.80 -11.41 -6.06
CA GLY A 124 -3.56 -12.64 -5.79
C GLY A 124 -3.27 -13.28 -4.43
N TYR A 125 -2.58 -12.60 -3.52
CA TYR A 125 -2.24 -13.10 -2.20
C TYR A 125 -3.27 -12.70 -1.13
N ASN A 126 -3.60 -13.63 -0.22
CA ASN A 126 -4.42 -13.34 0.95
C ASN A 126 -3.52 -12.66 2.01
N VAL A 127 -3.63 -11.34 2.12
CA VAL A 127 -2.77 -10.52 3.00
C VAL A 127 -3.37 -10.33 4.38
N GLY A 128 -4.65 -10.69 4.57
CA GLY A 128 -5.38 -10.44 5.79
C GLY A 128 -6.84 -10.89 5.71
N THR A 129 -7.65 -10.49 6.68
CA THR A 129 -9.09 -10.82 6.71
C THR A 129 -9.94 -9.66 7.22
N LEU A 130 -11.18 -9.57 6.73
CA LEU A 130 -12.28 -8.96 7.47
C LEU A 130 -12.98 -10.08 8.22
N CYS A 131 -13.03 -10.01 9.55
CA CYS A 131 -13.53 -11.08 10.39
C CYS A 131 -14.45 -10.59 11.51
N VAL A 132 -15.38 -11.45 11.89
CA VAL A 132 -16.37 -11.22 12.94
C VAL A 132 -16.31 -12.31 13.99
N TYR A 133 -16.58 -11.95 15.25
CA TYR A 133 -16.55 -12.87 16.38
C TYR A 133 -17.76 -12.69 17.30
N ASP A 134 -18.16 -13.79 17.94
CA ASP A 134 -19.14 -13.78 19.03
C ASP A 134 -18.72 -14.77 20.14
N VAL A 135 -19.19 -14.49 21.36
CA VAL A 135 -19.05 -15.37 22.54
C VAL A 135 -20.17 -16.41 22.61
N LYS A 136 -21.12 -16.38 21.66
CA LYS A 136 -22.16 -17.38 21.48
C LYS A 136 -21.98 -18.11 20.15
N PRO A 137 -22.30 -19.41 20.07
CA PRO A 137 -22.35 -20.12 18.80
C PRO A 137 -23.33 -19.47 17.83
N LYS A 138 -23.01 -19.48 16.54
CA LYS A 138 -23.80 -18.82 15.50
C LYS A 138 -23.55 -19.43 14.11
N SER A 139 -24.52 -19.27 13.22
CA SER A 139 -24.38 -19.53 11.79
C SER A 139 -24.71 -18.26 11.01
N LEU A 140 -24.06 -18.04 9.86
CA LEU A 140 -24.41 -16.93 8.97
C LEU A 140 -25.34 -17.39 7.86
N THR A 141 -26.34 -16.59 7.53
CA THR A 141 -27.14 -16.80 6.31
C THR A 141 -26.29 -16.60 5.07
N VAL A 142 -26.75 -17.09 3.92
CA VAL A 142 -26.07 -16.89 2.64
C VAL A 142 -25.95 -15.40 2.30
N GLU A 143 -26.95 -14.57 2.64
CA GLU A 143 -26.86 -13.12 2.43
C GLU A 143 -25.79 -12.48 3.33
N GLN A 144 -25.67 -12.90 4.59
CA GLN A 144 -24.64 -12.41 5.51
C GLN A 144 -23.23 -12.80 5.03
N GLN A 145 -23.04 -14.04 4.58
CA GLN A 145 -21.78 -14.50 4.02
C GLN A 145 -21.40 -13.70 2.77
N THR A 146 -22.35 -13.53 1.84
CA THR A 146 -22.15 -12.74 0.62
C THR A 146 -21.80 -11.29 0.96
N SER A 147 -22.48 -10.71 1.94
CA SER A 147 -22.22 -9.34 2.40
C SER A 147 -20.85 -9.20 3.04
N LEU A 148 -20.42 -10.16 3.88
CA LEU A 148 -19.10 -10.16 4.50
C LEU A 148 -17.99 -10.24 3.45
N THR A 149 -18.15 -11.11 2.44
CA THR A 149 -17.23 -11.19 1.29
C THR A 149 -17.21 -9.89 0.48
N ALA A 150 -18.37 -9.28 0.23
CA ALA A 150 -18.44 -8.01 -0.49
C ALA A 150 -17.73 -6.89 0.28
N LEU A 151 -17.91 -6.81 1.60
CA LEU A 151 -17.20 -5.85 2.45
C LEU A 151 -15.69 -6.10 2.45
N ALA A 152 -15.24 -7.36 2.52
CA ALA A 152 -13.81 -7.70 2.43
C ALA A 152 -13.20 -7.23 1.10
N ASN A 153 -13.92 -7.39 -0.02
CA ASN A 153 -13.49 -6.86 -1.30
C ASN A 153 -13.39 -5.33 -1.29
N GLN A 154 -14.30 -4.63 -0.62
CA GLN A 154 -14.19 -3.17 -0.48
C GLN A 154 -12.99 -2.76 0.37
N VAL A 155 -12.69 -3.49 1.43
CA VAL A 155 -11.45 -3.29 2.20
C VAL A 155 -10.24 -3.44 1.28
N SER A 156 -10.17 -4.52 0.48
CA SER A 156 -9.10 -4.68 -0.52
C SER A 156 -9.00 -3.50 -1.47
N HIS A 157 -10.12 -2.98 -2.01
CA HIS A 157 -10.08 -1.82 -2.89
C HIS A 157 -9.54 -0.56 -2.21
N VAL A 158 -9.93 -0.29 -0.96
CA VAL A 158 -9.39 0.83 -0.17
C VAL A 158 -7.88 0.70 0.01
N MET A 159 -7.41 -0.51 0.32
CA MET A 159 -5.98 -0.81 0.47
C MET A 159 -5.19 -0.58 -0.82
N GLU A 160 -5.71 -1.07 -1.94
CA GLU A 160 -5.07 -0.89 -3.25
C GLU A 160 -5.05 0.56 -3.70
N LEU A 161 -6.14 1.29 -3.46
CA LEU A 161 -6.21 2.72 -3.79
C LEU A 161 -5.19 3.52 -2.99
N ASP A 162 -5.05 3.26 -1.68
CA ASP A 162 -4.06 3.93 -0.85
C ASP A 162 -2.63 3.64 -1.33
N PHE A 163 -2.32 2.37 -1.60
CA PHE A 163 -1.02 1.96 -2.12
C PHE A 163 -0.70 2.63 -3.48
N ALA A 164 -1.66 2.66 -4.40
CA ALA A 164 -1.50 3.31 -5.70
C ALA A 164 -1.27 4.83 -5.54
N LEU A 165 -2.04 5.50 -4.68
CA LEU A 165 -1.87 6.93 -4.41
C LEU A 165 -0.49 7.25 -3.81
N LYS A 166 0.00 6.42 -2.88
CA LYS A 166 1.35 6.58 -2.29
C LYS A 166 2.44 6.41 -3.34
N THR A 167 2.33 5.39 -4.18
CA THR A 167 3.25 5.15 -5.31
C THR A 167 3.27 6.34 -6.28
N MET A 168 2.10 6.81 -6.70
CA MET A 168 1.97 7.94 -7.62
C MET A 168 2.56 9.24 -7.04
N LYS A 169 2.29 9.53 -5.76
CA LYS A 169 2.87 10.69 -5.08
C LYS A 169 4.40 10.62 -5.04
N LYS A 170 4.96 9.45 -4.72
CA LYS A 170 6.42 9.25 -4.72
C LYS A 170 7.02 9.51 -6.11
N GLN A 171 6.42 8.95 -7.15
CA GLN A 171 6.85 9.18 -8.53
C GLN A 171 6.79 10.66 -8.92
N ASN A 172 5.71 11.36 -8.55
CA ASN A 172 5.55 12.78 -8.83
C ASN A 172 6.62 13.65 -8.13
N ILE A 173 6.97 13.32 -6.90
CA ILE A 173 8.07 13.97 -6.16
C ILE A 173 9.40 13.74 -6.88
N THR A 174 9.71 12.50 -7.26
CA THR A 174 10.94 12.17 -8.00
C THR A 174 11.02 12.91 -9.33
N LEU A 175 9.93 12.96 -10.11
CA LEU A 175 9.86 13.73 -11.35
C LEU A 175 10.11 15.23 -11.11
N SER A 176 9.52 15.78 -10.06
CA SER A 176 9.71 17.20 -9.69
C SER A 176 11.17 17.51 -9.30
N GLU A 177 11.84 16.57 -8.63
CA GLU A 177 13.25 16.71 -8.26
C GLU A 177 14.17 16.67 -9.48
N ILE A 178 13.91 15.76 -10.42
CA ILE A 178 14.64 15.69 -11.70
C ILE A 178 14.46 16.99 -12.48
N ALA A 179 13.21 17.49 -12.60
CA ALA A 179 12.92 18.74 -13.28
C ALA A 179 13.65 19.94 -12.63
N ARG A 180 13.78 19.95 -11.29
CA ARG A 180 14.52 20.99 -10.55
C ARG A 180 16.02 20.95 -10.85
N ILE A 181 16.62 19.77 -10.88
CA ILE A 181 18.04 19.59 -11.21
C ILE A 181 18.31 20.07 -12.64
N GLN A 182 17.48 19.64 -13.61
CA GLN A 182 17.61 20.06 -15.01
C GLN A 182 17.47 21.58 -15.16
N SER A 183 16.51 22.20 -14.48
CA SER A 183 16.34 23.66 -14.50
C SER A 183 17.58 24.42 -14.00
N HIS A 184 18.29 23.88 -13.00
CA HIS A 184 19.52 24.48 -12.50
C HIS A 184 20.65 24.42 -13.54
N GLU A 185 20.80 23.29 -14.23
CA GLU A 185 21.81 23.13 -15.29
C GLU A 185 21.55 24.07 -16.48
N LEU A 186 20.29 24.31 -16.82
CA LEU A 186 19.91 25.24 -17.89
C LEU A 186 20.11 26.71 -17.49
N ARG A 187 19.95 27.04 -16.19
CA ARG A 187 20.12 28.41 -15.70
C ARG A 187 21.56 28.90 -15.86
N LEU A 188 22.56 28.03 -15.73
CA LEU A 188 23.98 28.37 -15.86
C LEU A 188 24.34 29.03 -17.21
N PRO A 189 24.17 28.36 -18.36
CA PRO A 189 24.48 28.98 -19.66
C PRO A 189 23.57 30.17 -19.98
N VAL A 190 22.30 30.17 -19.53
CA VAL A 190 21.40 31.32 -19.71
C VAL A 190 21.91 32.56 -18.96
N SER A 191 22.33 32.42 -17.71
CA SER A 191 22.93 33.51 -16.94
C SER A 191 24.21 34.03 -17.59
N SER A 192 25.04 33.14 -18.13
CA SER A 192 26.23 33.53 -18.88
C SER A 192 25.89 34.32 -20.14
N ILE A 193 24.93 33.85 -20.94
CA ILE A 193 24.45 34.56 -22.14
C ILE A 193 23.95 35.95 -21.78
N LEU A 194 23.09 36.08 -20.76
CA LEU A 194 22.56 37.36 -20.33
C LEU A 194 23.65 38.32 -19.86
N GLY A 195 24.61 37.85 -19.04
CA GLY A 195 25.72 38.69 -18.58
C GLY A 195 26.60 39.18 -19.74
N ILE A 196 26.88 38.34 -20.73
CA ILE A 196 27.63 38.73 -21.93
C ILE A 196 26.81 39.72 -22.77
N MET A 197 25.51 39.49 -22.93
CA MET A 197 24.62 40.43 -23.65
C MET A 197 24.57 41.80 -22.99
N ASP A 198 24.56 41.87 -21.65
CA ASP A 198 24.60 43.13 -20.91
C ASP A 198 25.92 43.89 -21.17
N LEU A 199 27.07 43.18 -21.15
CA LEU A 199 28.38 43.78 -21.48
C LEU A 199 28.42 44.35 -22.90
N ILE A 200 27.88 43.60 -23.88
CA ILE A 200 27.80 44.06 -25.28
C ILE A 200 26.92 45.32 -25.39
N ASN A 201 25.84 45.42 -24.61
CA ASN A 201 24.93 46.58 -24.64
C ASN A 201 25.53 47.82 -23.96
N GLU A 202 26.46 47.67 -23.02
CA GLU A 202 27.14 48.78 -22.33
C GLU A 202 28.32 49.35 -23.13
N GLU A 203 28.99 48.55 -23.99
CA GLU A 203 30.09 49.01 -24.85
C GLU A 203 29.59 49.61 -26.19
N VAL A 204 29.52 50.94 -26.27
CA VAL A 204 28.91 51.69 -27.40
C VAL A 204 29.80 51.83 -28.65
N SER A 205 30.97 51.19 -28.78
CA SER A 205 31.85 51.50 -29.93
C SER A 205 32.66 50.41 -30.63
N ASP A 206 32.76 49.17 -30.16
CA ASP A 206 33.25 48.07 -31.00
C ASP A 206 32.87 46.73 -30.36
N LEU A 207 32.21 45.84 -31.11
CA LEU A 207 31.93 44.48 -30.64
C LEU A 207 33.26 43.73 -30.47
N ASN A 208 33.70 43.53 -29.23
CA ASN A 208 34.86 42.69 -28.94
C ASN A 208 34.58 41.24 -29.43
N PRO A 209 35.38 40.69 -30.36
CA PRO A 209 35.22 39.33 -30.85
C PRO A 209 35.23 38.26 -29.75
N GLU A 210 35.88 38.54 -28.61
CA GLU A 210 35.94 37.65 -27.46
C GLU A 210 34.57 37.46 -26.79
N TYR A 211 33.72 38.51 -26.72
CA TYR A 211 32.34 38.38 -26.21
C TYR A 211 31.48 37.52 -27.13
N LEU A 212 31.66 37.64 -28.45
CA LEU A 212 30.96 36.80 -29.43
C LEU A 212 31.36 35.32 -29.30
N ASP A 213 32.63 35.03 -29.04
CA ASP A 213 33.10 33.67 -28.80
C ASP A 213 32.52 33.09 -27.50
N LEU A 214 32.58 33.83 -26.39
CA LEU A 214 31.97 33.41 -25.12
C LEU A 214 30.44 33.18 -25.23
N LEU A 215 29.75 34.01 -26.01
CA LEU A 215 28.31 33.87 -26.26
C LEU A 215 28.05 32.57 -27.03
N ASN A 216 28.80 32.31 -28.10
CA ASN A 216 28.69 31.08 -28.89
C ASN A 216 28.99 29.84 -28.03
N GLN A 217 30.00 29.88 -27.17
CA GLN A 217 30.30 28.79 -26.24
C GLN A 217 29.12 28.52 -25.29
N SER A 218 28.53 29.57 -24.72
CA SER A 218 27.41 29.46 -23.79
C SER A 218 26.13 28.95 -24.48
N VAL A 219 25.87 29.38 -25.73
CA VAL A 219 24.76 28.90 -26.57
C VAL A 219 24.94 27.43 -26.93
N ASN A 220 26.15 27.02 -27.33
CA ASN A 220 26.45 25.61 -27.64
C ASN A 220 26.29 24.71 -26.40
N LEU A 221 26.73 25.17 -25.23
CA LEU A 221 26.53 24.46 -23.97
C LEU A 221 25.05 24.29 -23.65
N LEU A 222 24.22 25.33 -23.87
CA LEU A 222 22.78 25.25 -23.67
C LEU A 222 22.12 24.26 -24.65
N ASP A 223 22.50 24.29 -25.93
CA ASP A 223 22.00 23.35 -26.96
C ASP A 223 22.38 21.90 -26.62
N GLU A 224 23.61 21.67 -26.18
CA GLU A 224 24.08 20.35 -25.73
C GLU A 224 23.21 19.82 -24.57
N LYS A 225 22.99 20.67 -23.55
CA LYS A 225 22.14 20.33 -22.40
C LYS A 225 20.70 20.01 -22.82
N ILE A 226 20.11 20.79 -23.72
CA ILE A 226 18.76 20.54 -24.25
C ILE A 226 18.70 19.21 -25.01
N ARG A 227 19.67 18.92 -25.89
CA ARG A 227 19.74 17.66 -26.64
C ARG A 227 19.83 16.45 -25.72
N ILE A 228 20.64 16.52 -24.66
CA ILE A 228 20.74 15.45 -23.68
C ILE A 228 19.39 15.18 -23.02
N ILE A 229 18.67 16.23 -22.60
CA ILE A 229 17.34 16.09 -21.98
C ILE A 229 16.32 15.47 -22.96
N VAL A 230 16.24 15.98 -24.19
CA VAL A 230 15.29 15.49 -25.21
C VAL A 230 15.58 14.04 -25.60
N ASN A 231 16.85 13.66 -25.74
CA ASN A 231 17.22 12.29 -26.08
C ASN A 231 16.88 11.30 -24.96
N HIS A 232 17.11 11.67 -23.69
CA HIS A 232 16.71 10.84 -22.55
C HIS A 232 15.19 10.68 -22.46
N ALA A 233 14.41 11.72 -22.75
CA ALA A 233 12.94 11.64 -22.72
C ALA A 233 12.34 10.73 -23.81
N ASN A 234 13.04 10.55 -24.94
CA ASN A 234 12.57 9.72 -26.07
C ASN A 234 13.03 8.26 -25.99
N SER A 235 14.10 7.96 -25.25
CA SER A 235 14.61 6.59 -25.07
C SER A 235 13.73 5.73 -24.14
N ASP A 236 12.89 6.33 -23.29
CA ASP A 236 11.98 5.60 -22.39
C ASP A 236 10.70 5.07 -23.11
N TYR A 237 10.56 5.31 -24.42
CA TYR A 237 9.40 4.89 -25.23
C TYR A 237 9.75 3.90 -26.37
N SER A 238 10.96 3.33 -26.39
CA SER A 238 11.42 2.37 -27.44
C SER A 238 11.70 0.97 -26.90
#